data_AF-A0A3M0X133-F1
#
_entry.id   AF-A0A3M0X133-F1
#
_cell.length_a   1.000
_cell.length_b   1.000
_cell.length_c   1.000
_cell.angle_alpha   90.00
_cell.angle_beta   90.00
_cell.angle_gamma   90.00
#
_symmetry.space_group_name_H-M   'P 1'
#
loop_
_entity.id
_entity.type
_entity.pdbx_description
1 polymer ?
#
loop_
_entity_poly.entity_id
_entity_poly.type
_entity_poly.pdbx_seq_one_letter_code
_entity_poly.pdbx_strand_id
1 'polypeptide(L)'
;METIKRFKTPFIISIAILTLLTTIILLRNLEPTSSNNTILLTINLCLFTLLFLIFFIVRSLYKIYGQSSGGSFERRLTIAFVRFIFIPSILLFILSSLLITYTVDKWFKLEFQTPIKYSWKMSKVFYDREKENALKYAKCIAEAEGSTYEEKLRDILSKNKFLNNPTTIYKLYETDGTSLVNSAFYGFSGYTTTSTPAGDLIRAATPITDKKGVKGVIVVETILDRNLVEKIKAIDDAYVNYKRLKGQQNSIRLLYLLVLAIATLIIIYMSTWISVRLSKSITVPIKRLVDAANTVANGNMNVRIDPGNRNDEIGILLNSFNT
;
A
#
# COMPACT_ATOMS: atom_id res chain seq x y z
N MET A 1 -6.02 28.39 -36.97
CA MET A 1 -5.06 28.13 -35.87
C MET A 1 -5.59 28.59 -34.50
N GLU A 2 -6.58 29.50 -34.43
CA GLU A 2 -7.20 29.98 -33.18
C GLU A 2 -8.13 28.99 -32.46
N THR A 3 -8.88 28.15 -33.21
CA THR A 3 -9.81 27.17 -32.63
C THR A 3 -9.13 26.12 -31.74
N ILE A 4 -7.89 25.76 -32.05
CA ILE A 4 -7.08 24.80 -31.27
C ILE A 4 -6.50 25.44 -29.99
N LYS A 5 -6.37 26.77 -29.90
CA LYS A 5 -5.98 27.47 -28.67
C LYS A 5 -7.14 27.59 -27.69
N ARG A 6 -8.37 27.85 -28.19
CA ARG A 6 -9.59 28.01 -27.36
C ARG A 6 -10.01 26.75 -26.58
N PHE A 7 -9.67 25.56 -27.06
CA PHE A 7 -10.03 24.30 -26.39
C PHE A 7 -9.04 23.84 -25.30
N LYS A 8 -7.81 24.38 -25.25
CA LYS A 8 -6.79 23.90 -24.29
C LYS A 8 -7.05 24.38 -22.87
N THR A 9 -7.42 25.64 -22.71
CA THR A 9 -7.60 26.29 -21.42
C THR A 9 -8.80 25.74 -20.63
N PRO A 10 -10.03 25.62 -21.19
CA PRO A 10 -11.16 25.08 -20.43
C PRO A 10 -10.99 23.60 -20.07
N PHE A 11 -10.28 22.82 -20.90
CA PHE A 11 -10.07 21.39 -20.63
C PHE A 11 -9.09 21.17 -19.47
N ILE A 12 -7.96 21.89 -19.44
CA ILE A 12 -7.00 21.83 -18.33
C ILE A 12 -7.65 22.30 -17.02
N ILE A 13 -8.46 23.36 -17.09
CA ILE A 13 -9.22 23.87 -15.95
C ILE A 13 -10.24 22.83 -15.47
N SER A 14 -10.92 22.12 -16.39
CA SER A 14 -11.86 21.05 -16.04
C SER A 14 -11.18 19.84 -15.39
N ILE A 15 -9.99 19.42 -15.88
CA ILE A 15 -9.17 18.39 -15.22
C ILE A 15 -8.77 18.84 -13.81
N ALA A 16 -8.32 20.09 -13.67
CA ALA A 16 -7.92 20.65 -12.38
C ALA A 16 -9.11 20.71 -11.40
N ILE A 17 -10.29 21.12 -11.87
CA ILE A 17 -11.52 21.14 -11.05
C ILE A 17 -11.95 19.73 -10.68
N LEU A 18 -11.92 18.77 -11.62
CA LEU A 18 -12.33 17.40 -11.35
C LEU A 18 -11.41 16.72 -10.33
N THR A 19 -10.10 16.93 -10.45
CA THR A 19 -9.11 16.39 -9.50
C THR A 19 -9.20 17.07 -8.13
N LEU A 20 -9.51 18.36 -8.08
CA LEU A 20 -9.80 19.07 -6.84
C LEU A 20 -11.10 18.55 -6.19
N LEU A 21 -12.14 18.29 -6.98
CA LEU A 21 -13.42 17.76 -6.50
C LEU A 21 -13.27 16.33 -5.95
N THR A 22 -12.54 15.46 -6.65
CA THR A 22 -12.26 14.09 -6.16
C THR A 22 -11.43 14.12 -4.88
N THR A 23 -10.49 15.06 -4.78
CA THR A 23 -9.70 15.27 -3.56
C THR A 23 -10.59 15.67 -2.39
N ILE A 24 -11.53 16.61 -2.58
CA ILE A 24 -12.47 17.07 -1.55
C ILE A 24 -13.42 15.96 -1.10
N ILE A 25 -13.97 15.19 -2.03
CA ILE A 25 -14.91 14.09 -1.73
C ILE A 25 -14.20 12.98 -0.94
N LEU A 26 -12.99 12.64 -1.33
CA LEU A 26 -12.23 11.56 -0.72
C LEU A 26 -11.67 11.95 0.66
N LEU A 27 -11.35 13.24 0.87
CA LEU A 27 -10.98 13.81 2.18
C LEU A 27 -12.16 13.82 3.18
N ARG A 28 -13.41 13.95 2.71
CA ARG A 28 -14.61 13.87 3.57
C ARG A 28 -14.87 12.45 4.14
N ASN A 29 -14.32 11.41 3.52
CA ASN A 29 -14.58 10.01 3.86
C ASN A 29 -13.46 9.34 4.68
N LEU A 30 -12.43 10.08 5.12
CA LEU A 30 -11.26 9.49 5.77
C LEU A 30 -11.00 10.13 7.14
N GLU A 31 -10.95 9.28 8.17
CA GLU A 31 -10.50 9.66 9.51
C GLU A 31 -9.07 10.23 9.45
N PRO A 32 -8.78 11.31 10.20
CA PRO A 32 -7.53 12.05 10.10
C PRO A 32 -6.41 11.30 10.82
N THR A 33 -5.85 10.30 10.15
CA THR A 33 -4.54 9.74 10.52
C THR A 33 -3.52 10.16 9.46
N SER A 34 -2.35 10.63 9.89
CA SER A 34 -1.32 11.18 9.01
C SER A 34 -0.91 10.25 7.86
N SER A 35 -0.98 8.93 8.07
CA SER A 35 -0.69 7.93 7.04
C SER A 35 -1.76 7.86 5.94
N ASN A 36 -3.05 8.06 6.26
CA ASN A 36 -4.12 8.01 5.27
C ASN A 36 -4.04 9.18 4.28
N ASN A 37 -3.56 10.35 4.74
CA ASN A 37 -3.43 11.54 3.91
C ASN A 37 -2.39 11.38 2.78
N THR A 38 -1.33 10.60 3.00
CA THR A 38 -0.27 10.38 1.98
C THR A 38 -0.73 9.49 0.82
N ILE A 39 -1.40 8.37 1.12
CA ILE A 39 -1.95 7.46 0.11
C ILE A 39 -3.03 8.19 -0.71
N LEU A 40 -3.85 8.98 -0.02
CA LEU A 40 -4.87 9.82 -0.64
C LEU A 40 -4.26 10.81 -1.64
N LEU A 41 -3.25 11.57 -1.22
CA LEU A 41 -2.57 12.55 -2.07
C LEU A 41 -1.91 11.87 -3.28
N THR A 42 -1.33 10.69 -3.07
CA THR A 42 -0.71 9.89 -4.14
C THR A 42 -1.74 9.45 -5.18
N ILE A 43 -2.91 8.95 -4.77
CA ILE A 43 -4.00 8.55 -5.69
C ILE A 43 -4.47 9.75 -6.52
N ASN A 44 -4.67 10.90 -5.89
CA ASN A 44 -5.13 12.11 -6.60
C ASN A 44 -4.09 12.60 -7.61
N LEU A 45 -2.81 12.58 -7.26
CA LEU A 45 -1.72 12.92 -8.19
C LEU A 45 -1.67 11.97 -9.39
N CYS A 46 -1.87 10.67 -9.16
CA CYS A 46 -1.99 9.69 -10.24
C CYS A 46 -3.20 9.97 -11.14
N LEU A 47 -4.38 10.28 -10.58
CA LEU A 47 -5.57 10.61 -11.36
C LEU A 47 -5.37 11.85 -12.21
N PHE A 48 -4.75 12.91 -11.67
CA PHE A 48 -4.40 14.11 -12.43
C PHE A 48 -3.47 13.78 -13.60
N THR A 49 -2.41 13.01 -13.35
CA THR A 49 -1.45 12.59 -14.37
C THR A 49 -2.12 11.75 -15.46
N LEU A 50 -3.01 10.85 -15.08
CA LEU A 50 -3.77 10.00 -16.00
C LEU A 50 -4.69 10.82 -16.90
N LEU A 51 -5.45 11.76 -16.34
CA LEU A 51 -6.31 12.66 -17.11
C LEU A 51 -5.51 13.55 -18.06
N PHE A 52 -4.36 14.06 -17.59
CA PHE A 52 -3.44 14.82 -18.42
C PHE A 52 -2.93 13.99 -19.60
N LEU A 53 -2.50 12.75 -19.39
CA LEU A 53 -2.05 11.88 -20.49
C LEU A 53 -3.18 11.56 -21.47
N ILE A 54 -4.38 11.22 -20.98
CA ILE A 54 -5.55 10.97 -21.82
C ILE A 54 -5.86 12.19 -22.68
N PHE A 55 -5.85 13.40 -22.10
CA PHE A 55 -6.03 14.63 -22.85
C PHE A 55 -5.02 14.77 -23.99
N PHE A 56 -3.74 14.55 -23.69
CA PHE A 56 -2.66 14.67 -24.66
C PHE A 56 -2.80 13.66 -25.79
N ILE A 57 -3.19 12.42 -25.49
CA ILE A 57 -3.44 11.37 -26.48
C ILE A 57 -4.67 11.73 -27.33
N VAL A 58 -5.81 12.07 -26.72
CA VAL A 58 -7.03 12.44 -27.43
C VAL A 58 -6.79 13.64 -28.35
N ARG A 59 -6.09 14.67 -27.86
CA ARG A 59 -5.65 15.82 -28.66
C ARG A 59 -4.79 15.39 -29.85
N SER A 60 -3.85 14.47 -29.63
CA SER A 60 -2.97 13.96 -30.69
C SER A 60 -3.77 13.23 -31.76
N LEU A 61 -4.72 12.38 -31.36
CA LEU A 61 -5.61 11.66 -32.27
C LEU A 61 -6.54 12.62 -33.02
N TYR A 62 -7.17 13.58 -32.35
CA TYR A 62 -8.05 14.56 -33.00
C TYR A 62 -7.33 15.35 -34.10
N LYS A 63 -6.06 15.71 -33.87
CA LYS A 63 -5.23 16.38 -34.89
C LYS A 63 -5.03 15.50 -36.13
N ILE A 64 -4.89 14.19 -35.97
CA ILE A 64 -4.73 13.24 -37.08
C ILE A 64 -6.03 13.11 -37.88
N TYR A 65 -7.18 13.10 -37.21
CA TYR A 65 -8.49 12.99 -37.89
C TYR A 65 -8.94 14.30 -38.57
N GLY A 66 -8.60 15.47 -38.03
CA GLY A 66 -9.07 16.76 -38.53
C GLY A 66 -8.29 17.35 -39.72
N GLN A 67 -7.18 16.75 -40.16
CA GLN A 67 -6.44 17.22 -41.33
C GLN A 67 -7.04 16.66 -42.63
N SER A 68 -7.85 17.47 -43.33
CA SER A 68 -8.39 17.16 -44.67
C SER A 68 -7.37 17.28 -45.80
N SER A 69 -6.18 17.84 -45.54
CA SER A 69 -5.20 18.27 -46.56
C SER A 69 -3.88 17.46 -46.57
N GLY A 70 -3.71 16.54 -45.61
CA GLY A 70 -2.66 15.51 -45.70
C GLY A 70 -3.13 14.43 -46.68
N GLY A 71 -2.32 14.10 -47.68
CA GLY A 71 -2.66 13.07 -48.66
C GLY A 71 -3.12 11.78 -47.97
N SER A 72 -3.98 11.00 -48.63
CA SER A 72 -4.57 9.78 -48.06
C SER A 72 -3.53 8.80 -47.50
N PHE A 73 -2.28 8.85 -47.99
CA PHE A 73 -1.14 8.05 -47.55
C PHE A 73 -0.63 8.37 -46.14
N GLU A 74 -0.37 9.65 -45.79
CA GLU A 74 0.18 10.06 -44.48
C GLU A 74 -0.74 9.60 -43.33
N ARG A 75 -2.04 9.79 -43.52
CA ARG A 75 -3.07 9.41 -42.55
C ARG A 75 -3.18 7.90 -42.39
N ARG A 76 -3.20 7.14 -43.50
CA ARG A 76 -3.25 5.67 -43.47
C ARG A 76 -2.04 5.09 -42.73
N LEU A 77 -0.84 5.60 -43.02
CA LEU A 77 0.39 5.15 -42.40
C LEU A 77 0.42 5.43 -40.89
N THR A 78 0.05 6.64 -40.49
CA THR A 78 -0.02 7.02 -39.07
C THR A 78 -1.01 6.14 -38.30
N ILE A 79 -2.20 5.89 -38.85
CA ILE A 79 -3.22 5.03 -38.22
C ILE A 79 -2.73 3.58 -38.10
N ALA A 80 -2.05 3.05 -39.11
CA ALA A 80 -1.50 1.69 -39.07
C ALA A 80 -0.50 1.52 -37.93
N PHE A 81 0.47 2.44 -37.80
CA PHE A 81 1.46 2.40 -36.72
C PHE A 81 0.84 2.56 -35.32
N VAL A 82 -0.13 3.46 -35.18
CA VAL A 82 -0.86 3.65 -33.92
C VAL A 82 -1.58 2.35 -33.53
N ARG A 83 -2.34 1.75 -34.46
CA ARG A 83 -3.04 0.47 -34.20
C ARG A 83 -2.08 -0.64 -33.83
N PHE A 84 -0.95 -0.76 -34.53
CA PHE A 84 0.07 -1.77 -34.27
C PHE A 84 0.61 -1.69 -32.84
N ILE A 85 0.84 -0.49 -32.30
CA ILE A 85 1.40 -0.32 -30.95
C ILE A 85 0.33 -0.39 -29.86
N PHE A 86 -0.91 0.03 -30.17
CA PHE A 86 -2.01 -0.03 -29.21
C PHE A 86 -2.38 -1.46 -28.81
N ILE A 87 -2.43 -2.39 -29.76
CA ILE A 87 -2.84 -3.78 -29.52
C ILE A 87 -2.00 -4.46 -28.41
N PRO A 88 -0.65 -4.55 -28.52
CA PRO A 88 0.16 -5.20 -27.49
C PRO A 88 0.17 -4.40 -26.17
N SER A 89 0.08 -3.07 -26.23
CA SER A 89 0.04 -2.23 -25.02
C SER A 89 -1.23 -2.46 -24.20
N ILE A 90 -2.39 -2.53 -24.87
CA ILE A 90 -3.68 -2.83 -24.24
C ILE A 90 -3.69 -4.26 -23.70
N LEU A 91 -3.17 -5.23 -24.48
CA LEU A 91 -3.08 -6.61 -24.04
C LEU A 91 -2.24 -6.75 -22.76
N LEU A 92 -1.07 -6.10 -22.73
CA LEU A 92 -0.19 -6.09 -21.56
C LEU A 92 -0.88 -5.45 -20.35
N PHE A 93 -1.59 -4.34 -20.54
CA PHE A 93 -2.37 -3.71 -19.49
C PHE A 93 -3.44 -4.64 -18.91
N ILE A 94 -4.20 -5.33 -19.78
CA ILE A 94 -5.22 -6.29 -19.34
C ILE A 94 -4.57 -7.42 -18.55
N LEU A 95 -3.54 -8.08 -19.10
CA LEU A 95 -2.90 -9.20 -18.44
C LEU A 95 -2.26 -8.79 -17.10
N SER A 96 -1.57 -7.65 -17.08
CA SER A 96 -0.94 -7.13 -15.87
C SER A 96 -1.97 -6.69 -14.83
N SER A 97 -3.09 -6.08 -15.22
CA SER A 97 -4.14 -5.68 -14.27
C SER A 97 -4.81 -6.89 -13.61
N LEU A 98 -5.00 -7.99 -14.35
CA LEU A 98 -5.47 -9.27 -13.82
C LEU A 98 -4.47 -9.86 -12.82
N LEU A 99 -3.18 -9.92 -13.19
CA LEU A 99 -2.14 -10.45 -12.31
C LEU A 99 -1.99 -9.64 -11.02
N ILE A 100 -2.01 -8.31 -11.11
CA ILE A 100 -1.93 -7.42 -9.95
C ILE A 100 -3.14 -7.64 -9.04
N THR A 101 -4.35 -7.67 -9.60
CA THR A 101 -5.57 -7.86 -8.82
C THR A 101 -5.54 -9.21 -8.11
N TYR A 102 -5.23 -10.28 -8.83
CA TYR A 102 -5.10 -11.62 -8.26
C TYR A 102 -4.03 -11.70 -7.17
N THR A 103 -2.85 -11.11 -7.41
CA THR A 103 -1.73 -11.12 -6.48
C THR A 103 -2.07 -10.35 -5.21
N VAL A 104 -2.61 -9.14 -5.33
CA VAL A 104 -3.06 -8.35 -4.17
C VAL A 104 -4.12 -9.11 -3.39
N ASP A 105 -5.14 -9.68 -4.06
CA ASP A 105 -6.14 -10.49 -3.38
C ASP A 105 -5.54 -11.69 -2.65
N LYS A 106 -4.56 -12.38 -3.26
CA LYS A 106 -3.90 -13.55 -2.67
C LYS A 106 -3.10 -13.18 -1.43
N TRP A 107 -2.34 -12.10 -1.46
CA TRP A 107 -1.53 -11.64 -0.32
C TRP A 107 -2.38 -11.24 0.90
N PHE A 108 -3.63 -10.82 0.69
CA PHE A 108 -4.57 -10.47 1.77
C PHE A 108 -5.63 -11.55 2.08
N LYS A 109 -5.58 -12.69 1.38
CA LYS A 109 -6.43 -13.86 1.63
C LYS A 109 -5.90 -14.70 2.80
N LEU A 110 -6.71 -15.70 3.15
CA LEU A 110 -6.63 -16.53 4.36
C LEU A 110 -5.25 -17.15 4.64
N GLU A 111 -4.41 -17.32 3.62
CA GLU A 111 -3.06 -17.90 3.70
C GLU A 111 -2.14 -17.12 4.66
N PHE A 112 -2.18 -15.79 4.65
CA PHE A 112 -1.36 -14.95 5.55
C PHE A 112 -2.09 -14.55 6.82
N GLN A 113 -3.41 -14.39 6.74
CA GLN A 113 -4.22 -14.00 7.90
C GLN A 113 -4.18 -15.05 9.00
N THR A 114 -4.25 -16.32 8.61
CA THR A 114 -4.54 -17.42 9.54
C THR A 114 -3.37 -17.68 10.50
N PRO A 115 -2.11 -17.81 10.04
CA PRO A 115 -0.98 -17.98 10.95
C PRO A 115 -0.81 -16.78 11.87
N ILE A 116 -0.83 -15.54 11.34
CA ILE A 116 -0.65 -14.32 12.14
C ILE A 116 -1.76 -14.19 13.20
N LYS A 117 -3.03 -14.43 12.82
CA LYS A 117 -4.16 -14.38 13.75
C LYS A 117 -4.05 -15.45 14.83
N TYR A 118 -3.67 -16.67 14.49
CA TYR A 118 -3.53 -17.75 15.48
C TYR A 118 -2.31 -17.56 16.38
N SER A 119 -1.18 -17.10 15.86
CA SER A 119 -0.02 -16.72 16.68
C SER A 119 -0.37 -15.61 17.66
N TRP A 120 -1.07 -14.57 17.19
CA TRP A 120 -1.57 -13.50 18.06
C TRP A 120 -2.54 -14.01 19.11
N LYS A 121 -3.56 -14.76 18.70
CA LYS A 121 -4.53 -15.36 19.63
C LYS A 121 -3.83 -16.25 20.67
N MET A 122 -2.90 -17.09 20.24
CA MET A 122 -2.14 -17.96 21.13
C MET A 122 -1.28 -17.16 22.11
N SER A 123 -0.58 -16.13 21.63
CA SER A 123 0.24 -15.25 22.48
C SER A 123 -0.60 -14.55 23.54
N LYS A 124 -1.80 -14.08 23.18
CA LYS A 124 -2.74 -13.45 24.09
C LYS A 124 -3.29 -14.43 25.12
N VAL A 125 -3.70 -15.63 24.68
CA VAL A 125 -4.17 -16.70 25.55
C VAL A 125 -3.07 -17.15 26.52
N PHE A 126 -1.83 -17.27 26.06
CA PHE A 126 -0.71 -17.61 26.92
C PHE A 126 -0.48 -16.52 27.98
N TYR A 127 -0.42 -15.25 27.56
CA TYR A 127 -0.20 -14.12 28.47
C TYR A 127 -1.33 -13.99 29.51
N ASP A 128 -2.58 -14.15 29.09
CA ASP A 128 -3.73 -14.10 29.99
C ASP A 128 -3.78 -15.32 30.92
N ARG A 129 -3.37 -16.50 30.44
CA ARG A 129 -3.23 -17.70 31.26
C ARG A 129 -2.20 -17.52 32.37
N GLU A 130 -1.07 -16.86 32.11
CA GLU A 130 -0.07 -16.61 33.16
C GLU A 130 -0.61 -15.71 34.28
N LYS A 131 -1.46 -14.73 33.94
CA LYS A 131 -2.16 -13.89 34.93
C LYS A 131 -3.15 -14.70 35.76
N GLU A 132 -3.94 -15.54 35.11
CA GLU A 132 -4.88 -16.43 35.78
C GLU A 132 -4.17 -17.46 36.67
N ASN A 133 -3.05 -18.01 36.21
CA ASN A 133 -2.22 -18.93 36.98
C ASN A 133 -1.66 -18.26 38.24
N ALA A 134 -1.11 -17.05 38.13
CA ALA A 134 -0.61 -16.30 39.29
C ALA A 134 -1.72 -16.10 40.34
N LEU A 135 -2.93 -15.72 39.90
CA LEU A 135 -4.09 -15.58 40.77
C LEU A 135 -4.54 -16.92 41.38
N LYS A 136 -4.54 -18.00 40.58
CA LYS A 136 -4.88 -19.34 41.04
C LYS A 136 -3.90 -19.84 42.09
N TYR A 137 -2.60 -19.58 41.90
CA TYR A 137 -1.57 -19.92 42.88
C TYR A 137 -1.76 -19.11 44.17
N ALA A 138 -2.03 -17.81 44.07
CA ALA A 138 -2.29 -16.97 45.24
C ALA A 138 -3.48 -17.51 46.07
N LYS A 139 -4.57 -17.90 45.41
CA LYS A 139 -5.73 -18.52 46.05
C LYS A 139 -5.43 -19.88 46.66
N CYS A 140 -4.78 -20.77 45.91
CA CYS A 140 -4.49 -22.12 46.37
C CYS A 140 -3.59 -22.14 47.62
N ILE A 141 -2.69 -21.16 47.71
CA ILE A 141 -1.81 -20.94 48.85
C ILE A 141 -2.55 -20.26 50.00
N ALA A 142 -3.39 -19.27 49.73
CA ALA A 142 -4.21 -18.62 50.77
C ALA A 142 -5.17 -19.60 51.46
N GLU A 143 -5.69 -20.59 50.73
CA GLU A 143 -6.53 -21.67 51.26
C GLU A 143 -5.75 -22.73 52.04
N ALA A 144 -4.42 -22.80 51.86
CA ALA A 144 -3.57 -23.80 52.49
C ALA A 144 -2.93 -23.24 53.75
N GLU A 145 -3.59 -23.43 54.89
CA GLU A 145 -3.00 -23.09 56.18
C GLU A 145 -2.17 -24.25 56.77
N GLY A 146 -1.14 -23.92 57.55
CA GLY A 146 -0.37 -24.90 58.33
C GLY A 146 0.59 -25.76 57.49
N SER A 147 0.65 -27.06 57.77
CA SER A 147 1.61 -28.00 57.17
C SER A 147 1.47 -28.18 55.66
N THR A 148 0.30 -27.90 55.10
CA THR A 148 0.02 -28.02 53.66
C THR A 148 0.54 -26.83 52.85
N TYR A 149 0.86 -25.70 53.50
CA TYR A 149 1.41 -24.51 52.84
C TYR A 149 2.74 -24.82 52.15
N GLU A 150 3.70 -25.41 52.89
CA GLU A 150 5.03 -25.73 52.41
C GLU A 150 5.02 -26.76 51.28
N GLU A 151 4.10 -27.73 51.36
CA GLU A 151 3.92 -28.75 50.33
C GLU A 151 3.40 -28.14 49.02
N LYS A 152 2.34 -27.32 49.08
CA LYS A 152 1.79 -26.64 47.89
C LYS A 152 2.76 -25.61 47.33
N LEU A 153 3.50 -24.90 48.17
CA LEU A 153 4.52 -23.94 47.75
C LEU A 153 5.60 -24.65 46.91
N ARG A 154 6.10 -25.80 47.39
CA ARG A 154 7.07 -26.63 46.65
C ARG A 154 6.50 -27.13 45.32
N ASP A 155 5.26 -27.61 45.30
CA ASP A 155 4.61 -28.06 44.05
C ASP A 155 4.56 -26.93 43.00
N ILE A 156 4.10 -25.74 43.39
CA ILE A 156 3.97 -24.59 42.48
C ILE A 156 5.34 -24.14 41.96
N LEU A 157 6.34 -24.01 42.83
CA LEU A 157 7.69 -23.63 42.43
C LEU A 157 8.33 -24.67 41.50
N SER A 158 8.04 -25.96 41.69
CA SER A 158 8.54 -27.03 40.82
C SER A 158 7.94 -26.98 39.41
N LYS A 159 6.65 -26.68 39.29
CA LYS A 159 5.94 -26.55 38.00
C LYS A 159 6.43 -25.33 37.21
N ASN A 160 6.66 -24.20 37.87
CA ASN A 160 7.15 -22.99 37.20
C ASN A 160 8.63 -23.08 36.79
N LYS A 161 9.43 -23.94 37.46
CA LYS A 161 10.80 -24.24 37.06
C LYS A 161 10.88 -24.88 35.66
N PHE A 162 9.88 -25.69 35.28
CA PHE A 162 9.78 -26.25 33.92
C PHE A 162 9.53 -25.18 32.84
N LEU A 163 8.83 -24.10 33.19
CA LEU A 163 8.55 -22.99 32.29
C LEU A 163 9.62 -21.89 32.36
N ASN A 164 10.61 -22.03 33.24
CA ASN A 164 11.66 -21.05 33.50
C ASN A 164 11.12 -19.66 33.93
N ASN A 165 9.92 -19.61 34.50
CA ASN A 165 9.33 -18.38 35.01
C ASN A 165 9.74 -18.21 36.49
N PRO A 166 10.51 -17.17 36.85
CA PRO A 166 10.80 -16.88 38.25
C PRO A 166 9.49 -16.53 38.96
N THR A 167 9.12 -17.32 39.97
CA THR A 167 7.94 -17.07 40.80
C THR A 167 8.37 -16.83 42.24
N THR A 168 8.05 -15.65 42.78
CA THR A 168 8.26 -15.28 44.17
C THR A 168 6.91 -15.23 44.87
N ILE A 169 6.81 -15.85 46.05
CA ILE A 169 5.57 -15.93 46.82
C ILE A 169 5.88 -15.46 48.23
N TYR A 170 5.08 -14.53 48.74
CA TYR A 170 5.24 -14.03 50.10
C TYR A 170 3.91 -13.61 50.70
N LYS A 171 3.91 -13.50 52.03
CA LYS A 171 2.74 -13.14 52.82
C LYS A 171 2.93 -11.76 53.41
N LEU A 172 1.92 -10.92 53.24
CA LEU A 172 1.86 -9.57 53.81
C LEU A 172 0.80 -9.55 54.92
N TYR A 173 1.15 -8.93 56.05
CA TYR A 173 0.23 -8.68 57.17
C TYR A 173 -0.24 -7.23 57.21
N GLU A 174 0.42 -6.35 56.46
CA GLU A 174 0.08 -4.95 56.28
C GLU A 174 0.07 -4.62 54.77
N THR A 175 -0.62 -3.54 54.41
CA THR A 175 -0.63 -3.05 53.02
C THR A 175 0.75 -2.51 52.63
N ASP A 176 1.16 -2.76 51.40
CA ASP A 176 2.39 -2.21 50.82
C ASP A 176 2.14 -0.86 50.08
N GLY A 177 0.93 -0.31 50.22
CA GLY A 177 0.50 0.93 49.56
C GLY A 177 0.06 0.75 48.10
N THR A 178 0.20 -0.43 47.51
CA THR A 178 -0.29 -0.68 46.15
C THR A 178 -1.79 -0.91 46.13
N SER A 179 -2.46 -0.44 45.08
CA SER A 179 -3.92 -0.58 44.92
C SER A 179 -4.37 -2.05 44.95
N LEU A 180 -3.57 -2.94 44.36
CA LEU A 180 -3.83 -4.37 44.33
C LEU A 180 -3.86 -4.97 45.75
N VAL A 181 -2.80 -4.77 46.54
CA VAL A 181 -2.71 -5.34 47.89
C VAL A 181 -3.73 -4.68 48.82
N ASN A 182 -3.95 -3.36 48.70
CA ASN A 182 -4.99 -2.66 49.46
C ASN A 182 -6.38 -3.27 49.18
N SER A 183 -6.72 -3.51 47.91
CA SER A 183 -7.98 -4.17 47.56
C SER A 183 -8.10 -5.60 48.12
N ALA A 184 -6.98 -6.32 48.22
CA ALA A 184 -6.95 -7.64 48.83
C ALA A 184 -7.22 -7.62 50.33
N PHE A 185 -6.73 -6.62 51.07
CA PHE A 185 -7.12 -6.45 52.48
C PHE A 185 -8.61 -6.16 52.69
N TYR A 186 -9.30 -5.62 51.68
CA TYR A 186 -10.76 -5.48 51.67
C TYR A 186 -11.52 -6.73 51.18
N GLY A 187 -10.81 -7.83 50.90
CA GLY A 187 -11.42 -9.10 50.48
C GLY A 187 -11.40 -9.36 48.96
N PHE A 188 -10.86 -8.45 48.14
CA PHE A 188 -10.86 -8.61 46.68
C PHE A 188 -9.60 -9.30 46.17
N SER A 189 -9.76 -10.39 45.42
CA SER A 189 -8.62 -11.02 44.72
C SER A 189 -8.43 -10.42 43.33
N GLY A 190 -7.19 -10.17 42.92
CA GLY A 190 -6.89 -9.63 41.60
C GLY A 190 -5.44 -9.80 41.18
N TYR A 191 -5.10 -9.22 40.04
CA TYR A 191 -3.72 -9.16 39.57
C TYR A 191 -3.43 -7.81 38.90
N THR A 192 -2.15 -7.45 38.86
CA THR A 192 -1.63 -6.33 38.09
C THR A 192 -0.41 -6.78 37.30
N THR A 193 -0.03 -6.01 36.30
CA THR A 193 1.17 -6.27 35.51
C THR A 193 2.01 -5.01 35.45
N THR A 194 3.30 -5.14 35.74
CA THR A 194 4.26 -4.04 35.70
C THR A 194 5.41 -4.44 34.78
N SER A 195 5.68 -3.63 33.76
CA SER A 195 6.84 -3.87 32.88
C SER A 195 8.13 -3.46 33.57
N THR A 196 9.12 -4.36 33.57
CA THR A 196 10.43 -4.16 34.16
C THR A 196 11.53 -4.40 33.11
N PRO A 197 12.79 -3.96 33.34
CA PRO A 197 13.89 -4.23 32.42
C PRO A 197 14.18 -5.72 32.17
N ALA A 198 13.78 -6.59 33.10
CA ALA A 198 13.92 -8.04 33.01
C ALA A 198 12.73 -8.73 32.31
N GLY A 199 11.65 -8.00 32.05
CA GLY A 199 10.40 -8.49 31.46
C GLY A 199 9.16 -8.03 32.22
N ASP A 200 8.02 -8.68 32.01
CA ASP A 200 6.75 -8.27 32.63
C ASP A 200 6.55 -9.01 33.96
N LEU A 201 6.43 -8.26 35.05
CA LEU A 201 6.11 -8.76 36.38
C LEU A 201 4.60 -8.85 36.54
N ILE A 202 4.06 -10.07 36.55
CA ILE A 202 2.68 -10.35 36.92
C ILE A 202 2.62 -10.51 38.43
N ARG A 203 1.84 -9.67 39.08
CA ARG A 203 1.63 -9.71 40.53
C ARG A 203 0.17 -9.99 40.82
N ALA A 204 -0.12 -11.07 41.52
CA ALA A 204 -1.46 -11.44 41.96
C ALA A 204 -1.55 -11.38 43.48
N ALA A 205 -2.69 -10.92 44.00
CA ALA A 205 -2.93 -10.83 45.44
C ALA A 205 -4.29 -11.42 45.81
N THR A 206 -4.31 -12.18 46.91
CA THR A 206 -5.54 -12.76 47.48
C THR A 206 -5.52 -12.66 49.01
N PRO A 207 -6.65 -12.27 49.64
CA PRO A 207 -6.80 -12.29 51.09
C PRO A 207 -6.70 -13.70 51.68
N ILE A 208 -6.14 -13.77 52.88
CA ILE A 208 -6.29 -14.89 53.79
C ILE A 208 -7.36 -14.49 54.80
N THR A 209 -8.52 -15.13 54.74
CA THR A 209 -9.64 -14.90 55.64
C THR A 209 -9.69 -15.94 56.75
N ASP A 210 -9.95 -15.47 57.97
CA ASP A 210 -10.30 -16.28 59.14
C ASP A 210 -11.71 -15.86 59.62
N LYS A 211 -12.28 -16.56 60.60
CA LYS A 211 -13.60 -16.28 61.21
C LYS A 211 -13.76 -14.85 61.74
N LYS A 212 -12.67 -14.10 61.91
CA LYS A 212 -12.62 -12.72 62.42
C LYS A 212 -12.36 -11.64 61.37
N GLY A 213 -12.17 -12.02 60.09
CA GLY A 213 -11.85 -11.09 59.00
C GLY A 213 -10.58 -11.47 58.23
N VAL A 214 -10.06 -10.53 57.43
CA VAL A 214 -8.82 -10.72 56.65
C VAL A 214 -7.61 -10.63 57.59
N LYS A 215 -6.87 -11.73 57.74
CA LYS A 215 -5.69 -11.86 58.61
C LYS A 215 -4.38 -11.47 57.90
N GLY A 216 -4.39 -11.46 56.58
CA GLY A 216 -3.24 -11.11 55.74
C GLY A 216 -3.55 -11.31 54.27
N VAL A 217 -2.56 -11.08 53.41
CA VAL A 217 -2.67 -11.22 51.95
C VAL A 217 -1.50 -12.08 51.46
N ILE A 218 -1.80 -13.06 50.60
CA ILE A 218 -0.78 -13.75 49.81
C ILE A 218 -0.56 -12.99 48.53
N VAL A 219 0.71 -12.71 48.23
CA VAL A 219 1.14 -12.12 46.97
C VAL A 219 1.97 -13.16 46.22
N VAL A 220 1.62 -13.36 44.96
CA VAL A 220 2.36 -14.20 44.01
C VAL A 220 2.87 -13.30 42.89
N GLU A 221 4.17 -13.32 42.68
CA GLU A 221 4.87 -12.56 41.65
C GLU A 221 5.50 -13.52 40.67
N THR A 222 5.08 -13.49 39.41
CA THR A 222 5.67 -14.27 38.32
C THR A 222 6.25 -13.32 37.28
N ILE A 223 7.53 -13.50 36.95
CA ILE A 223 8.20 -12.73 35.90
C ILE A 223 8.07 -13.49 34.58
N LEU A 224 7.55 -12.83 33.54
CA LEU A 224 7.74 -13.28 32.16
C LEU A 224 9.05 -12.72 31.65
N ASP A 225 9.94 -13.59 31.19
CA ASP A 225 11.23 -13.23 30.58
C ASP A 225 11.04 -12.20 29.46
N ARG A 226 11.90 -11.18 29.43
CA ARG A 226 11.94 -10.15 28.40
C ARG A 226 11.91 -10.70 26.98
N ASN A 227 12.63 -11.78 26.68
CA ASN A 227 12.66 -12.37 25.35
C ASN A 227 11.27 -12.86 24.91
N LEU A 228 10.47 -13.37 25.86
CA LEU A 228 9.12 -13.83 25.59
C LEU A 228 8.17 -12.63 25.42
N VAL A 229 8.27 -11.63 26.28
CA VAL A 229 7.48 -10.39 26.18
C VAL A 229 7.73 -9.68 24.85
N GLU A 230 8.99 -9.56 24.44
CA GLU A 230 9.37 -8.97 23.15
C GLU A 230 8.78 -9.75 21.97
N LYS A 231 8.76 -11.09 22.03
CA LYS A 231 8.10 -11.93 21.02
C LYS A 231 6.58 -11.73 20.99
N ILE A 232 5.92 -11.68 22.14
CA ILE A 232 4.47 -11.43 22.25
C ILE A 232 4.13 -10.05 21.66
N LYS A 233 4.92 -9.03 22.01
CA LYS A 233 4.76 -7.67 21.49
C LYS A 233 4.98 -7.61 19.98
N ALA A 234 6.02 -8.27 19.47
CA ALA A 234 6.27 -8.35 18.03
C ALA A 234 5.10 -9.00 17.27
N ILE A 235 4.47 -10.03 17.85
CA ILE A 235 3.28 -10.68 17.28
C ILE A 235 2.07 -9.72 17.30
N ASP A 236 1.86 -8.97 18.40
CA ASP A 236 0.81 -7.95 18.50
C ASP A 236 0.99 -6.85 17.45
N ASP A 237 2.19 -6.28 17.37
CA ASP A 237 2.55 -5.27 16.38
C ASP A 237 2.36 -5.80 14.95
N ALA A 238 2.76 -7.04 14.67
CA ALA A 238 2.56 -7.67 13.36
C ALA A 238 1.07 -7.84 13.01
N TYR A 239 0.24 -8.26 13.97
CA TYR A 239 -1.20 -8.43 13.75
C TYR A 239 -1.92 -7.09 13.55
N VAL A 240 -1.60 -6.07 14.35
CA VAL A 240 -2.14 -4.71 14.21
C VAL A 240 -1.75 -4.11 12.85
N ASN A 241 -0.47 -4.22 12.47
CA ASN A 241 0.00 -3.74 11.17
C ASN A 241 -0.66 -4.48 10.01
N TYR A 242 -0.81 -5.80 10.10
CA TYR A 242 -1.53 -6.58 9.10
C TYR A 242 -2.98 -6.10 8.94
N LYS A 243 -3.70 -5.89 10.06
CA LYS A 243 -5.09 -5.41 10.04
C LYS A 243 -5.20 -4.03 9.38
N ARG A 244 -4.24 -3.13 9.65
CA ARG A 244 -4.15 -1.81 9.02
C ARG A 244 -3.96 -1.92 7.50
N LEU A 245 -2.99 -2.72 7.05
CA LEU A 245 -2.72 -2.92 5.62
C LEU A 245 -3.91 -3.58 4.91
N LYS A 246 -4.53 -4.58 5.55
CA LYS A 246 -5.74 -5.23 5.04
C LYS A 246 -6.89 -4.24 4.84
N GLY A 247 -7.07 -3.30 5.76
CA GLY A 247 -8.06 -2.22 5.62
C GLY A 247 -7.81 -1.32 4.40
N GLN A 248 -6.55 -1.20 3.97
CA GLN A 248 -6.14 -0.39 2.82
C GLN A 248 -5.96 -1.20 1.53
N GLN A 249 -6.29 -2.50 1.50
CA GLN A 249 -6.03 -3.38 0.35
C GLN A 249 -6.61 -2.85 -0.97
N ASN A 250 -7.77 -2.18 -0.91
CA ASN A 250 -8.43 -1.62 -2.09
C ASN A 250 -7.69 -0.39 -2.61
N SER A 251 -7.21 0.47 -1.70
CA SER A 251 -6.40 1.64 -2.06
C SER A 251 -5.05 1.22 -2.64
N ILE A 252 -4.43 0.16 -2.10
CA ILE A 252 -3.19 -0.41 -2.63
C ILE A 252 -3.43 -0.98 -4.04
N ARG A 253 -4.50 -1.75 -4.24
CA ARG A 253 -4.89 -2.25 -5.57
C ARG A 253 -5.08 -1.10 -6.57
N LEU A 254 -5.86 -0.10 -6.19
CA LEU A 254 -6.12 1.07 -7.02
C LEU A 254 -4.81 1.78 -7.40
N LEU A 255 -3.90 2.00 -6.43
CA LEU A 255 -2.62 2.64 -6.68
C LEU A 255 -1.78 1.88 -7.71
N TYR A 256 -1.64 0.56 -7.56
CA TYR A 256 -0.92 -0.26 -8.54
C TYR A 256 -1.57 -0.23 -9.93
N LEU A 257 -2.91 -0.26 -10.00
CA LEU A 257 -3.63 -0.16 -11.27
C LEU A 257 -3.47 1.23 -11.91
N LEU A 258 -3.46 2.30 -11.12
CA LEU A 258 -3.24 3.67 -11.63
C LEU A 258 -1.82 3.84 -12.17
N VAL A 259 -0.81 3.33 -11.46
CA VAL A 259 0.59 3.36 -11.92
C VAL A 259 0.74 2.58 -13.23
N LEU A 260 0.15 1.39 -13.31
CA LEU A 260 0.13 0.60 -14.54
C LEU A 260 -0.58 1.34 -15.68
N ALA A 261 -1.73 1.96 -15.42
CA ALA A 261 -2.47 2.73 -16.41
C ALA A 261 -1.66 3.93 -16.93
N ILE A 262 -0.99 4.66 -16.03
CA ILE A 262 -0.09 5.77 -16.39
C ILE A 262 1.04 5.25 -17.27
N ALA A 263 1.71 4.16 -16.89
CA ALA A 263 2.80 3.59 -17.68
C ALA A 263 2.35 3.20 -19.10
N THR A 264 1.21 2.51 -19.22
CA THR A 264 0.62 2.17 -20.52
C THR A 264 0.25 3.40 -21.34
N LEU A 265 -0.34 4.42 -20.71
CA LEU A 265 -0.68 5.68 -21.38
C LEU A 265 0.57 6.45 -21.83
N ILE A 266 1.67 6.43 -21.06
CA ILE A 266 2.95 7.02 -21.48
C ILE A 266 3.47 6.32 -22.73
N ILE A 267 3.44 4.98 -22.76
CA ILE A 267 3.86 4.19 -23.93
C ILE A 267 3.00 4.57 -25.15
N ILE A 268 1.68 4.62 -24.98
CA ILE A 268 0.74 5.02 -26.04
C ILE A 268 0.99 6.45 -26.53
N TYR A 269 1.23 7.38 -25.61
CA TYR A 269 1.51 8.77 -25.93
C TYR A 269 2.80 8.90 -26.74
N MET A 270 3.88 8.28 -26.26
CA MET A 270 5.19 8.29 -26.92
C MET A 270 5.12 7.65 -28.29
N SER A 271 4.37 6.55 -28.40
CA SER A 271 4.05 5.85 -29.65
C SER A 271 3.30 6.73 -30.66
N THR A 272 2.29 7.46 -30.19
CA THR A 272 1.52 8.35 -31.07
C THR A 272 2.41 9.50 -31.56
N TRP A 273 3.25 10.05 -30.68
CA TRP A 273 4.19 11.11 -31.04
C TRP A 273 5.23 10.65 -32.07
N ILE A 274 5.86 9.48 -31.84
CA ILE A 274 6.86 8.92 -32.77
C ILE A 274 6.23 8.56 -34.12
N SER A 275 5.04 7.97 -34.13
CA SER A 275 4.32 7.60 -35.36
C SER A 275 4.07 8.80 -36.27
N VAL A 276 3.56 9.91 -35.71
CA VAL A 276 3.32 11.14 -36.49
C VAL A 276 4.63 11.73 -37.01
N ARG A 277 5.71 11.68 -36.23
CA ARG A 277 7.02 12.20 -36.64
C ARG A 277 7.61 11.36 -37.78
N LEU A 278 7.60 10.04 -37.65
CA LEU A 278 8.10 9.12 -38.67
C LEU A 278 7.30 9.24 -39.97
N SER A 279 5.97 9.25 -39.89
CA SER A 279 5.11 9.39 -41.08
C SER A 279 5.40 10.67 -41.86
N LYS A 280 5.61 11.81 -41.16
CA LYS A 280 5.95 13.09 -41.79
C LYS A 280 7.36 13.14 -42.34
N SER A 281 8.30 12.48 -41.69
CA SER A 281 9.71 12.45 -42.13
C SER A 281 9.89 11.79 -43.51
N ILE A 282 8.96 10.91 -43.90
CA ILE A 282 8.94 10.19 -45.17
C ILE A 282 7.95 10.82 -46.15
N THR A 283 6.69 11.04 -45.72
CA THR A 283 5.60 11.42 -46.64
C THR A 283 5.76 12.85 -47.18
N VAL A 284 6.27 13.79 -46.37
CA VAL A 284 6.41 15.19 -46.80
C VAL A 284 7.43 15.34 -47.94
N PRO A 285 8.66 14.81 -47.85
CA PRO A 285 9.60 14.83 -48.98
C PRO A 285 9.09 14.14 -50.24
N ILE A 286 8.45 12.97 -50.11
CA ILE A 286 7.89 12.23 -51.25
C ILE A 286 6.81 13.07 -51.94
N LYS A 287 5.94 13.74 -51.17
CA LYS A 287 4.92 14.64 -51.74
C LYS A 287 5.56 15.79 -52.52
N ARG A 288 6.62 16.40 -51.99
CA ARG A 288 7.36 17.47 -52.69
C ARG A 288 7.96 16.99 -54.01
N LEU A 289 8.51 15.77 -54.05
CA LEU A 289 9.03 15.15 -55.27
C LEU A 289 7.93 14.92 -56.32
N VAL A 290 6.78 14.39 -55.89
CA VAL A 290 5.63 14.17 -56.79
C VAL A 290 5.12 15.50 -57.35
N ASP A 291 4.98 16.53 -56.50
CA ASP A 291 4.52 17.85 -56.93
C ASP A 291 5.52 18.50 -57.91
N ALA A 292 6.83 18.36 -57.67
CA ALA A 292 7.86 18.84 -58.57
C ALA A 292 7.87 18.10 -59.91
N ALA A 293 7.78 16.77 -59.91
CA ALA A 293 7.72 15.96 -61.12
C ALA A 293 6.50 16.31 -61.99
N ASN A 294 5.33 16.54 -61.38
CA ASN A 294 4.13 17.01 -62.09
C ASN A 294 4.35 18.39 -62.72
N THR A 295 5.09 19.27 -62.04
CA THR A 295 5.38 20.62 -62.56
C THR A 295 6.34 20.57 -63.75
N VAL A 296 7.33 19.66 -63.72
CA VAL A 296 8.21 19.38 -64.86
C VAL A 296 7.43 18.78 -66.03
N ALA A 297 6.53 17.82 -65.76
CA ALA A 297 5.67 17.22 -66.78
C ALA A 297 4.75 18.25 -67.47
N ASN A 298 4.35 19.30 -66.76
CA ASN A 298 3.55 20.40 -67.30
C ASN A 298 4.38 21.47 -68.05
N GLY A 299 5.66 21.20 -68.32
CA GLY A 299 6.52 22.02 -69.18
C GLY A 299 7.44 23.01 -68.44
N ASN A 300 7.41 23.07 -67.11
CA ASN A 300 8.34 23.91 -66.35
C ASN A 300 9.55 23.09 -65.85
N MET A 301 10.66 23.14 -66.59
CA MET A 301 11.90 22.42 -66.27
C MET A 301 12.78 23.12 -65.22
N ASN A 302 12.42 24.34 -64.78
CA ASN A 302 13.23 25.12 -63.84
C ASN A 302 12.90 24.84 -62.36
N VAL A 303 12.22 23.74 -62.07
CA VAL A 303 11.82 23.37 -60.70
C VAL A 303 12.98 22.70 -59.99
N ARG A 304 13.32 23.21 -58.80
CA ARG A 304 14.31 22.60 -57.90
C ARG A 304 13.71 22.39 -56.52
N ILE A 305 14.11 21.32 -55.84
CA ILE A 305 13.65 20.98 -54.50
C ILE A 305 14.81 21.16 -53.52
N ASP A 306 14.62 21.93 -52.45
CA ASP A 306 15.61 22.03 -51.38
C ASP A 306 15.71 20.69 -50.61
N PRO A 307 16.85 19.97 -50.66
CA PRO A 307 17.06 18.73 -49.92
C PRO A 307 17.15 18.96 -48.41
N GLY A 308 17.41 20.21 -47.97
CA GLY A 308 17.78 20.53 -46.60
C GLY A 308 19.06 19.81 -46.16
N ASN A 309 19.26 19.69 -44.84
CA ASN A 309 20.46 19.06 -44.26
C ASN A 309 20.28 17.53 -44.04
N ARG A 310 19.69 16.83 -45.01
CA ARG A 310 19.39 15.39 -44.92
C ARG A 310 20.50 14.55 -45.55
N ASN A 311 21.03 13.60 -44.76
CA ASN A 311 22.04 12.64 -45.21
C ASN A 311 21.49 11.21 -45.36
N ASP A 312 20.17 11.06 -45.53
CA ASP A 312 19.50 9.78 -45.74
C ASP A 312 19.17 9.53 -47.22
N GLU A 313 18.64 8.35 -47.55
CA GLU A 313 18.30 7.93 -48.92
C GLU A 313 17.32 8.90 -49.59
N ILE A 314 16.45 9.54 -48.81
CA ILE A 314 15.54 10.57 -49.28
C ILE A 314 16.30 11.84 -49.66
N GLY A 315 17.32 12.25 -48.90
CA GLY A 315 18.21 13.35 -49.25
C GLY A 315 18.96 13.09 -50.56
N ILE A 316 19.46 11.87 -50.75
CA ILE A 316 20.12 11.46 -52.01
C ILE A 316 19.13 11.58 -53.19
N LEU A 317 17.91 11.07 -53.03
CA LEU A 317 16.87 11.14 -54.06
C LEU A 317 16.50 12.59 -54.44
N LEU A 318 16.41 13.49 -53.46
CA LEU A 318 16.14 14.91 -53.69
C LEU A 318 17.27 15.59 -54.46
N ASN A 319 18.53 15.26 -54.15
CA ASN A 319 19.68 15.77 -54.88
C ASN A 319 19.73 15.26 -56.32
N SER A 320 19.47 13.97 -56.53
CA SER A 320 19.43 13.38 -57.87
C SER A 320 18.33 13.99 -58.74
N PHE A 321 17.19 14.38 -58.17
CA PHE A 321 16.13 15.07 -58.92
C PHE A 321 16.56 16.46 -59.42
N ASN A 322 17.46 17.15 -58.71
CA ASN A 322 17.93 18.49 -59.08
C ASN A 322 19.04 18.48 -60.15
N THR A 323 19.53 17.29 -60.52
CA THR A 323 20.62 17.10 -61.49
C THR A 323 20.05 16.75 -62.85
#